data_AF-A0A645B4K4-F1
#
_entry.id   AF-A0A645B4K4-F1
#
_cell.length_a   1.000
_cell.length_b   1.000
_cell.length_c   1.000
_cell.angle_alpha   90.00
_cell.angle_beta   90.00
_cell.angle_gamma   90.00
#
_symmetry.space_group_name_H-M   'P 1'
#
loop_
_entity.id
_entity.type
_entity.pdbx_description
1 polymer ?
#
loop_
_entity_poly.entity_id
_entity_poly.type
_entity_poly.pdbx_seq_one_letter_code
_entity_poly.pdbx_strand_id
1 'polypeptide(L)'
;MNRNNDNINVTIRLASLNDAPDIAKIHSRSWEAAYHAILPTEYIKKQCEKRPEQWKHILSFENTSHYVIEKDGKAAGMFSV
;
A
#
# COMPACT_ATOMS: atom_id res chain seq x y z
N MET A 1 -12.56 19.03 -29.79
CA MET A 1 -11.83 18.00 -29.03
C MET A 1 -12.51 17.86 -27.67
N ASN A 2 -13.40 16.88 -27.51
CA ASN A 2 -14.06 16.62 -26.22
C ASN A 2 -13.01 16.07 -25.26
N ARG A 3 -12.73 16.81 -24.18
CA ARG A 3 -12.10 16.20 -23.00
C ARG A 3 -13.18 15.35 -22.35
N ASN A 4 -13.09 14.03 -22.49
CA ASN A 4 -13.88 13.13 -21.68
C ASN A 4 -13.54 13.45 -20.22
N ASN A 5 -14.53 13.93 -19.48
CA ASN A 5 -14.40 14.11 -18.04
C ASN A 5 -14.55 12.70 -17.42
N ASP A 6 -13.51 11.89 -17.57
CA ASP A 6 -13.39 10.63 -16.87
C ASP A 6 -13.23 10.98 -15.39
N ASN A 7 -14.35 11.09 -14.68
CA ASN A 7 -14.36 11.40 -13.25
C ASN A 7 -13.63 10.27 -12.51
N ILE A 8 -12.36 10.51 -12.21
CA ILE A 8 -11.54 9.62 -11.37
C ILE A 8 -12.21 9.54 -10.01
N ASN A 9 -12.56 8.33 -9.58
CA ASN A 9 -13.09 8.11 -8.25
C ASN A 9 -11.96 7.73 -7.29
N VAL A 10 -11.78 8.53 -6.24
CA VAL A 10 -10.83 8.26 -5.17
C VAL A 10 -11.58 8.11 -3.85
N THR A 11 -11.39 6.98 -3.18
CA THR A 11 -11.99 6.70 -1.87
C THR A 11 -10.91 6.37 -0.85
N ILE A 12 -11.22 6.60 0.43
CA ILE A 12 -10.39 6.20 1.57
C ILE A 12 -11.26 5.36 2.48
N ARG A 13 -10.77 4.19 2.87
CA ARG A 13 -11.47 3.27 3.78
C ARG A 13 -10.51 2.54 4.69
N LEU A 14 -11.02 1.99 5.79
CA LEU A 14 -10.26 1.06 6.62
C LEU A 14 -9.80 -0.13 5.76
N ALA A 15 -8.56 -0.54 6.00
CA ALA A 15 -7.99 -1.75 5.42
C ALA A 15 -8.68 -2.99 6.01
N SER A 16 -8.95 -3.96 5.16
CA SER A 16 -9.39 -5.29 5.52
C SER A 16 -8.22 -6.28 5.37
N LEU A 17 -8.35 -7.48 5.92
CA LEU A 17 -7.36 -8.54 5.72
C LEU A 17 -7.07 -8.83 4.24
N ASN A 18 -8.06 -8.67 3.36
CA ASN A 18 -7.91 -8.89 1.92
C ASN A 18 -6.99 -7.86 1.25
N ASP A 19 -6.78 -6.69 1.88
CA ASP A 19 -5.92 -5.64 1.35
C ASP A 19 -4.43 -5.88 1.68
N ALA A 20 -4.12 -6.81 2.60
CA ALA A 20 -2.75 -7.08 3.04
C ALA A 20 -1.74 -7.29 1.89
N PRO A 21 -2.06 -8.06 0.81
CA PRO A 21 -1.13 -8.24 -0.30
C PRO A 21 -0.84 -6.94 -1.06
N ASP A 22 -1.85 -6.09 -1.25
CA ASP A 22 -1.69 -4.86 -2.03
C ASP A 22 -1.03 -3.76 -1.20
N ILE A 23 -1.36 -3.66 0.09
CA ILE A 23 -0.64 -2.78 1.03
C ILE A 23 0.84 -3.19 1.11
N ALA A 24 1.16 -4.49 1.18
CA ALA A 24 2.54 -4.96 1.20
C ALA A 24 3.32 -4.57 -0.08
N LYS A 25 2.68 -4.65 -1.25
CA LYS A 25 3.27 -4.20 -2.53
C LYS A 25 3.49 -2.69 -2.55
N ILE A 26 2.46 -1.92 -2.16
CA ILE A 26 2.52 -0.45 -2.11
C ILE A 26 3.65 -0.02 -1.18
N HIS A 27 3.68 -0.57 0.05
CA HIS A 27 4.72 -0.27 1.02
C HIS A 27 6.11 -0.60 0.47
N SER A 28 6.30 -1.79 -0.09
CA SER A 28 7.60 -2.21 -0.65
C SER A 28 8.09 -1.29 -1.76
N ARG A 29 7.21 -0.93 -2.70
CA ARG A 29 7.54 -0.02 -3.80
C ARG A 29 7.86 1.39 -3.32
N SER A 30 7.09 1.90 -2.36
CA SER A 30 7.36 3.21 -1.73
C SER A 30 8.70 3.21 -1.01
N TRP A 31 9.05 2.11 -0.33
CA TRP A 31 10.33 1.95 0.35
C TRP A 31 11.51 1.89 -0.62
N GLU A 32 11.41 1.11 -1.70
CA GLU A 32 12.41 1.06 -2.75
C GLU A 32 12.63 2.44 -3.37
N ALA A 33 11.55 3.11 -3.77
CA ALA A 33 11.63 4.45 -4.34
C ALA A 33 12.28 5.46 -3.38
N ALA A 34 11.90 5.45 -2.10
CA ALA A 34 12.40 6.39 -1.10
C ALA A 34 13.85 6.14 -0.70
N TYR A 35 14.29 4.88 -0.63
CA TYR A 35 15.56 4.53 0.01
C TYR A 35 16.62 3.91 -0.92
N HIS A 36 16.33 3.61 -2.20
CA HIS A 36 17.28 2.96 -3.10
C HIS A 36 18.63 3.68 -3.24
N ALA A 37 18.67 5.01 -3.08
CA ALA A 37 19.88 5.82 -3.19
C ALA A 37 20.64 5.97 -1.85
N ILE A 38 20.08 5.47 -0.75
CA ILE A 38 20.59 5.68 0.63
C ILE A 38 21.00 4.35 1.27
N LEU A 39 20.26 3.27 0.99
CA LEU A 39 20.47 1.96 1.60
C LEU A 39 20.88 0.92 0.56
N PRO A 40 21.67 -0.11 0.95
CA PRO A 40 21.99 -1.22 0.06
C PRO A 40 20.74 -1.93 -0.46
N THR A 41 20.73 -2.28 -1.74
CA THR A 41 19.61 -2.97 -2.39
C THR A 41 19.20 -4.25 -1.67
N GLU A 42 20.17 -5.05 -1.21
CA GLU A 42 19.90 -6.29 -0.47
C GLU A 42 19.18 -6.04 0.85
N TYR A 43 19.50 -4.94 1.53
CA TYR A 43 18.83 -4.55 2.75
C TYR A 43 17.36 -4.19 2.47
N ILE A 44 17.10 -3.39 1.43
CA ILE A 44 15.75 -3.01 1.01
C ILE A 44 14.94 -4.26 0.65
N LYS A 45 15.50 -5.18 -0.15
CA LYS A 45 14.86 -6.44 -0.52
C LYS A 45 14.46 -7.27 0.70
N LYS A 46 15.39 -7.47 1.64
CA LYS A 46 15.14 -8.22 2.88
C LYS A 46 14.02 -7.61 3.74
N GLN A 47 13.84 -6.27 3.72
CA GLN A 47 12.72 -5.64 4.42
C GLN A 47 11.41 -5.80 3.64
N CYS A 48 11.44 -5.70 2.31
CA CYS A 48 10.26 -5.86 1.45
C CYS A 48 9.69 -7.30 1.50
N GLU A 49 10.55 -8.31 1.54
CA GLU A 49 10.16 -9.73 1.62
C GLU A 49 9.30 -10.07 2.84
N LYS A 50 9.46 -9.33 3.94
CA LYS A 50 8.69 -9.54 5.17
C LYS A 50 7.30 -8.91 5.13
N ARG A 51 7.07 -7.94 4.25
CA ARG A 51 5.85 -7.13 4.22
C ARG A 51 4.57 -7.94 4.05
N PRO A 52 4.49 -8.97 3.19
CA PRO A 52 3.26 -9.74 3.01
C PRO A 52 2.78 -10.41 4.31
N GLU A 53 3.67 -11.12 5.00
CA GLU A 53 3.32 -11.80 6.25
C GLU A 53 3.09 -10.82 7.40
N GLN A 54 3.85 -9.73 7.45
CA GLN A 54 3.62 -8.65 8.43
C GLN A 54 2.22 -8.04 8.29
N TRP A 55 1.80 -7.67 7.07
CA TRP A 55 0.50 -7.05 6.86
C TRP A 55 -0.67 -8.02 7.03
N LYS A 56 -0.50 -9.30 6.66
CA LYS A 56 -1.48 -10.35 6.98
C LYS A 56 -1.67 -10.45 8.49
N HIS A 57 -0.59 -10.46 9.26
CA HIS A 57 -0.66 -10.53 10.70
C HIS A 57 -1.31 -9.28 11.31
N ILE A 58 -0.87 -8.08 10.92
CA ILE A 58 -1.42 -6.80 11.40
C ILE A 58 -2.93 -6.73 11.15
N LEU A 59 -3.39 -7.07 9.95
CA LEU A 59 -4.81 -6.98 9.57
C LEU A 59 -5.64 -8.20 9.96
N SER A 60 -5.04 -9.20 10.63
CA SER A 60 -5.77 -10.33 11.22
C SER A 60 -6.44 -9.98 12.55
N PHE A 61 -6.05 -8.85 13.15
CA PHE A 61 -6.70 -8.27 14.33
C PHE A 61 -7.71 -7.21 13.92
N GLU A 62 -8.50 -6.74 14.89
CA GLU A 62 -9.40 -5.60 14.67
C GLU A 62 -8.58 -4.37 14.23
N ASN A 63 -8.86 -3.89 13.01
CA ASN A 63 -8.14 -2.76 12.43
C ASN A 63 -8.89 -1.45 12.67
N THR A 64 -8.27 -0.54 13.41
CA THR A 64 -8.79 0.81 13.70
C THR A 64 -7.92 1.95 13.17
N SER A 65 -6.75 1.63 12.60
CA SER A 65 -5.71 2.63 12.31
C SER A 65 -5.09 2.53 10.91
N HIS A 66 -5.32 1.45 10.16
CA HIS A 66 -4.75 1.28 8.82
C HIS A 66 -5.78 1.53 7.72
N TYR A 67 -5.44 2.36 6.74
CA TYR A 67 -6.33 2.78 5.67
C TYR A 67 -5.75 2.50 4.29
N VAL A 68 -6.63 2.19 3.34
CA VAL A 68 -6.31 2.08 1.91
C VAL A 68 -6.92 3.27 1.17
N ILE A 69 -6.13 3.83 0.27
CA ILE A 69 -6.59 4.80 -0.72
C ILE A 69 -6.85 4.01 -2.01
N GLU A 70 -8.09 4.01 -2.49
CA GLU A 70 -8.45 3.36 -3.76
C GLU A 70 -8.63 4.41 -4.85
N LYS A 71 -8.14 4.11 -6.05
CA LYS A 71 -8.38 4.86 -7.27
C LYS A 71 -9.05 3.92 -8.26
N ASP A 72 -10.27 4.25 -8.68
CA ASP A 72 -11.07 3.44 -9.62
C ASP A 72 -11.19 1.97 -9.17
N GLY A 73 -11.41 1.76 -7.85
CA GLY A 73 -11.55 0.45 -7.21
C GLY A 73 -10.24 -0.34 -7.03
N LYS A 74 -9.07 0.28 -7.28
CA LYS A 74 -7.76 -0.34 -7.08
C LYS A 74 -6.97 0.36 -5.99
N ALA A 75 -6.34 -0.39 -5.10
CA ALA A 75 -5.45 0.16 -4.09
C ALA A 75 -4.29 0.94 -4.76
N ALA A 76 -4.18 2.22 -4.41
CA ALA A 76 -3.20 3.16 -4.94
C ALA A 76 -2.28 3.73 -3.86
N GLY A 77 -2.70 3.68 -2.59
CA GLY A 77 -1.93 4.15 -1.46
C GLY A 77 -2.38 3.53 -0.14
N MET A 78 -1.60 3.76 0.91
CA MET A 78 -1.93 3.41 2.28
C MET A 78 -1.42 4.49 3.23
N PHE A 79 -2.08 4.62 4.37
CA PHE A 79 -1.52 5.34 5.52
C PHE A 79 -1.95 4.65 6.81
N SER A 80 -1.27 4.98 7.90
CA SER A 80 -1.53 4.43 9.23
C SER A 80 -1.49 5.56 10.24
N VAL A 81 -2.37 5.53 11.23
CA VAL A 81 -2.52 6.56 12.28
C VAL A 81 -2.01 6.05 13.62
#